data_AF-A0A8C4QPA8-F1
#
_entry.id   AF-A0A8C4QPA8-F1
#
_cell.length_a   1.000
_cell.length_b   1.000
_cell.length_c   1.000
_cell.angle_alpha   90.00
_cell.angle_beta   90.00
_cell.angle_gamma   90.00
#
_symmetry.space_group_name_H-M   'P 1'
#
loop_
_entity.id
_entity.type
_entity.pdbx_description
1 polymer ?
#
loop_
_entity_poly.entity_id
_entity_poly.type
_entity_poly.pdbx_seq_one_letter_code
_entity_poly.pdbx_strand_id
1 'polypeptide(L)'
;MLCVLPLTRQACARPLVTVYGEKGDASGRLVVLPAVFRAPIRPDIVNFVHSNVRKNNRQPYAVSAKAGGFKLRARPGHGGVKRNNNIAFGGGASFAPRDWILLPISPKALFTFFSVTTSDLFTSTGHAIQGIPEVPLVVEDKVQSHKKTKEAVLLLKLNAWSDI
;
A
#
# COMPACT_ATOMS: atom_id res chain seq x y z
N MET A 1 11.25 29.09 19.77
CA MET A 1 11.92 27.85 20.20
C MET A 1 11.72 26.80 19.11
N LEU A 2 12.51 26.89 18.04
CA LEU A 2 12.46 25.93 16.93
C LEU A 2 13.21 24.68 17.38
N CYS A 3 12.48 23.61 17.65
CA CYS A 3 13.07 22.31 17.91
C CYS A 3 13.67 21.81 16.59
N VAL A 4 14.94 22.14 16.36
CA VAL A 4 15.76 21.55 15.31
C VAL A 4 15.99 20.10 15.74
N LEU A 5 15.13 19.19 15.27
CA LEU A 5 15.38 17.77 15.42
C LEU A 5 16.75 17.48 14.76
N PRO A 6 17.67 16.79 15.46
CA PRO A 6 18.96 16.46 14.90
C PRO A 6 18.72 15.65 13.64
N LEU A 7 19.32 16.08 12.54
CA LEU A 7 19.41 15.30 11.31
C LEU A 7 20.06 13.97 11.70
N THR A 8 19.25 12.94 11.92
CA THR A 8 19.73 11.58 12.08
C THR A 8 20.53 11.28 10.82
N ARG A 9 21.84 11.12 11.02
CA ARG A 9 22.83 10.87 9.98
C ARG A 9 22.44 9.59 9.26
N GLN A 10 21.68 9.72 8.19
CA GLN A 10 21.22 8.58 7.42
C GLN A 10 22.37 8.11 6.53
N ALA A 11 22.84 6.88 6.78
CA ALA A 11 23.92 6.26 6.06
C ALA A 11 23.49 5.94 4.62
N CYS A 12 23.60 6.89 3.71
CA CYS A 12 23.60 6.62 2.28
C CYS A 12 25.05 6.33 1.87
N ALA A 13 25.44 5.05 1.84
CA ALA A 13 26.83 4.66 1.65
C ALA A 13 27.36 4.91 0.22
N ARG A 14 26.50 5.18 -0.77
CA ARG A 14 26.93 5.32 -2.19
C ARG A 14 26.23 6.47 -2.92
N PRO A 15 26.96 7.53 -3.34
CA PRO A 15 26.37 8.62 -4.12
C PRO A 15 26.13 8.25 -5.59
N LEU A 16 26.76 7.18 -6.07
CA LEU A 16 26.67 6.66 -7.43
C LEU A 16 26.16 5.23 -7.38
N VAL A 17 25.28 4.88 -8.32
CA VAL A 17 24.67 3.56 -8.48
C VAL A 17 25.04 3.02 -9.86
N THR A 18 25.38 1.73 -9.95
CA THR A 18 25.70 1.09 -11.22
C THR A 18 24.43 0.67 -11.96
N VAL A 19 24.44 0.78 -13.28
CA VAL A 19 23.33 0.29 -14.11
C VAL A 19 23.67 -1.10 -14.61
N TYR A 20 22.78 -2.07 -14.40
CA TYR A 20 22.94 -3.45 -14.85
C TYR A 20 22.23 -3.70 -16.19
N GLY A 21 22.83 -4.53 -17.03
CA GLY A 21 22.23 -5.05 -18.25
C GLY A 21 21.32 -6.26 -17.99
N GLU A 22 20.70 -6.77 -19.05
CA GLU A 22 19.71 -7.87 -18.99
C GLU A 22 20.24 -9.19 -18.41
N LYS A 23 21.56 -9.39 -18.43
CA LYS A 23 22.23 -10.62 -17.96
C LYS A 23 22.98 -10.45 -16.65
N GLY A 24 22.99 -9.25 -16.08
CA GLY A 24 23.65 -8.96 -14.80
C GLY A 24 25.05 -8.41 -14.93
N ASP A 25 25.47 -8.17 -16.16
CA ASP A 25 26.70 -7.47 -16.44
C ASP A 25 26.52 -5.98 -16.11
N ALA A 26 27.49 -5.39 -15.40
CA ALA A 26 27.50 -3.96 -15.17
C ALA A 26 27.74 -3.23 -16.49
N SER A 27 26.79 -2.38 -16.89
CA SER A 27 26.84 -1.63 -18.16
C SER A 27 27.92 -0.53 -18.20
N GLY A 28 28.68 -0.37 -17.10
CA GLY A 28 29.68 0.68 -16.90
C GLY A 28 29.09 2.08 -16.70
N ARG A 29 27.77 2.25 -16.84
CA ARG A 29 27.07 3.51 -16.58
C ARG A 29 26.83 3.70 -15.09
N LEU A 30 27.17 4.88 -14.60
CA LEU A 30 26.97 5.29 -13.22
C LEU A 30 25.92 6.40 -13.18
N VAL A 31 24.88 6.22 -12.38
CA VAL A 31 23.81 7.20 -12.18
C VAL A 31 23.91 7.77 -10.78
N VAL A 32 23.70 9.09 -10.65
CA VAL A 32 23.68 9.76 -9.34
C VAL A 32 22.43 9.35 -8.58
N LEU A 33 22.60 8.93 -7.33
CA LEU A 33 21.50 8.56 -6.46
C LEU A 33 20.59 9.79 -6.21
N PRO A 34 19.29 9.74 -6.57
CA PRO A 34 18.38 10.87 -6.39
C PRO A 34 18.25 11.33 -4.94
N ALA A 35 18.02 12.62 -4.73
CA ALA A 35 17.88 13.22 -3.39
C ALA A 35 16.76 12.58 -2.54
N VAL A 36 15.76 11.98 -3.19
CA VAL A 36 14.63 11.30 -2.54
C VAL A 36 15.07 10.18 -1.60
N PHE A 37 16.15 9.45 -1.95
CA PHE A 37 16.67 8.37 -1.11
C PHE A 37 17.38 8.86 0.17
N ARG A 38 17.68 10.16 0.26
CA ARG A 38 18.29 10.82 1.43
C ARG A 38 17.27 11.44 2.38
N ALA A 39 15.98 11.35 2.06
CA ALA A 39 14.93 11.91 2.91
C ALA A 39 14.85 11.14 4.26
N PRO A 40 14.56 11.82 5.38
CA PRO A 40 14.46 11.15 6.67
C PRO A 40 13.33 10.12 6.69
N ILE A 41 13.61 8.91 7.19
CA ILE A 41 12.59 7.86 7.34
C ILE A 41 11.60 8.24 8.45
N ARG A 42 10.31 8.35 8.08
CA ARG A 42 9.20 8.71 8.97
C ARG A 42 8.09 7.65 8.94
N PRO A 43 8.16 6.60 9.78
CA PRO A 43 7.18 5.51 9.76
C PRO A 43 5.79 5.98 10.23
N ASP A 44 5.72 7.03 11.04
CA ASP A 44 4.49 7.68 11.50
C ASP A 44 3.65 8.23 10.34
N ILE A 45 4.28 9.00 9.44
CA ILE A 45 3.62 9.57 8.27
C ILE A 45 3.22 8.47 7.29
N VAL A 46 4.11 7.49 7.05
CA VAL A 46 3.83 6.37 6.14
C VAL A 46 2.63 5.57 6.64
N ASN A 47 2.58 5.20 7.92
CA ASN A 47 1.47 4.45 8.50
C ASN A 47 0.16 5.24 8.45
N PHE A 48 0.20 6.55 8.73
CA PHE A 48 -0.98 7.42 8.66
C PHE A 48 -1.55 7.47 7.25
N VAL A 49 -0.71 7.73 6.24
CA VAL A 49 -1.14 7.82 4.84
C VAL A 49 -1.57 6.45 4.30
N HIS A 50 -0.80 5.39 4.55
CA HIS A 50 -1.15 4.03 4.12
C HIS A 50 -2.53 3.61 4.67
N SER A 51 -2.79 3.84 5.95
CA SER A 51 -4.07 3.49 6.59
C SER A 51 -5.25 4.24 5.98
N ASN A 52 -5.04 5.48 5.55
CA ASN A 52 -6.09 6.32 4.96
C ASN A 52 -6.31 6.00 3.48
N VAL A 53 -5.25 5.86 2.69
CA VAL A 53 -5.33 5.50 1.26
C VAL A 53 -5.92 4.10 1.08
N ARG A 54 -5.57 3.14 1.95
CA ARG A 54 -6.12 1.78 1.91
C ARG A 54 -7.64 1.74 2.12
N LYS A 55 -8.24 2.76 2.77
CA LYS A 55 -9.70 2.85 2.93
C LYS A 55 -10.40 3.23 1.62
N ASN A 56 -9.71 3.90 0.69
CA ASN A 56 -10.29 4.37 -0.57
C ASN A 56 -10.72 3.23 -1.51
N ASN A 57 -10.06 2.06 -1.46
CA ASN A 57 -10.38 0.90 -2.31
C ASN A 57 -11.49 0.00 -1.73
N ARG A 58 -12.14 0.41 -0.64
CA ARG A 58 -13.23 -0.39 -0.06
C ARG A 58 -14.49 -0.18 -0.90
N GLN A 59 -15.28 -1.24 -1.09
CA GLN A 59 -16.58 -1.15 -1.75
C GLN A 59 -17.70 -0.78 -0.76
N PRO A 60 -18.56 0.22 -1.07
CA PRO A 60 -19.66 0.64 -0.22
C PRO A 60 -20.58 -0.52 0.13
N TYR A 61 -20.75 -0.77 1.43
CA TYR A 61 -21.69 -1.75 1.95
C TYR A 61 -22.62 -1.09 2.96
N ALA A 62 -23.90 -1.43 2.86
CA ALA A 62 -24.94 -1.00 3.79
C ALA A 62 -26.00 -2.09 3.90
N VAL A 63 -26.71 -2.11 5.02
CA VAL A 63 -27.92 -2.92 5.16
C VAL A 63 -29.01 -2.33 4.25
N SER A 64 -29.91 -3.17 3.74
CA SER A 64 -31.06 -2.69 2.96
C SER A 64 -31.82 -1.60 3.72
N ALA A 65 -32.16 -0.51 3.04
CA ALA A 65 -32.94 0.58 3.61
C ALA A 65 -34.32 0.14 4.14
N LYS A 66 -34.82 -1.01 3.68
CA LYS A 66 -36.11 -1.59 4.10
C LYS A 66 -35.96 -2.67 5.18
N ALA A 67 -34.74 -3.00 5.60
CA ALA A 67 -34.49 -3.98 6.65
C ALA A 67 -35.10 -3.52 7.98
N GLY A 68 -35.86 -4.38 8.65
CA GLY A 68 -36.62 -4.03 9.87
C GLY A 68 -37.84 -3.12 9.65
N GLY A 69 -38.03 -2.59 8.43
CA GLY A 69 -39.07 -1.61 8.09
C GLY A 69 -40.28 -2.18 7.35
N PHE A 70 -40.49 -3.50 7.33
CA PHE A 70 -41.69 -4.09 6.73
C PHE A 70 -42.92 -3.71 7.58
N LYS A 71 -43.51 -2.54 7.28
CA LYS A 71 -44.82 -2.14 7.79
C LYS A 71 -45.87 -3.05 7.16
N LEU A 72 -46.11 -4.22 7.76
CA LEU A 72 -47.43 -4.82 7.65
C LEU A 72 -48.36 -3.91 8.46
N ARG A 73 -49.18 -3.12 7.78
CA ARG A 73 -50.33 -2.47 8.42
C ARG A 73 -51.16 -3.61 8.99
N ALA A 74 -51.15 -3.79 10.30
CA ALA A 74 -52.04 -4.73 10.97
C ALA A 74 -53.47 -4.33 10.62
N ARG A 75 -54.14 -5.12 9.76
CA ARG A 75 -55.59 -5.10 9.67
C ARG A 75 -56.13 -5.64 11.00
N PRO A 76 -57.15 -5.00 11.61
CA PRO A 76 -57.89 -5.60 12.71
C PRO A 76 -58.33 -7.01 12.31
N GLY A 77 -57.94 -7.98 13.13
CA GLY A 77 -57.64 -9.34 12.71
C GLY A 77 -58.78 -10.10 12.04
N HIS A 78 -58.41 -10.92 11.05
CA HIS A 78 -59.12 -12.14 10.69
C HIS A 78 -58.08 -13.24 10.46
N GLY A 79 -58.03 -14.21 11.39
CA GLY A 79 -57.60 -15.60 11.19
C GLY A 79 -56.15 -15.92 10.79
N GLY A 80 -55.45 -16.65 11.66
CA GLY A 80 -54.72 -17.85 11.22
C GLY A 80 -53.22 -17.80 10.96
N VAL A 81 -52.49 -16.72 11.26
CA VAL A 81 -51.01 -16.72 11.14
C VAL A 81 -50.38 -16.32 12.46
N LYS A 82 -49.68 -17.25 13.12
CA LYS A 82 -48.92 -17.00 14.35
C LYS A 82 -47.71 -16.10 14.08
N ARG A 83 -47.92 -14.77 14.12
CA ARG A 83 -46.90 -13.77 14.52
C ARG A 83 -47.62 -12.58 15.19
N ASN A 84 -48.03 -12.76 16.44
CA ASN A 84 -48.51 -11.69 17.32
C ASN A 84 -47.33 -11.04 18.04
N ASN A 85 -46.59 -10.16 17.36
CA ASN A 85 -45.61 -9.28 17.99
C ASN A 85 -45.95 -7.83 17.59
N ASN A 86 -47.02 -7.29 18.20
CA ASN A 86 -47.28 -5.86 18.14
C ASN A 86 -46.19 -5.11 18.91
N ILE A 87 -45.70 -4.02 18.31
CA ILE A 87 -44.50 -3.26 18.70
C ILE A 87 -43.21 -4.06 18.49
N ALA A 88 -42.91 -4.28 17.21
CA ALA A 88 -41.62 -4.78 16.79
C ALA A 88 -40.88 -3.68 16.03
N PHE A 89 -40.05 -2.91 16.76
CA PHE A 89 -38.64 -2.80 16.35
C PHE A 89 -37.98 -4.20 16.46
N GLY A 90 -38.61 -5.26 15.94
CA GLY A 90 -38.33 -6.68 16.24
C GLY A 90 -37.18 -7.23 15.42
N GLY A 91 -36.18 -6.38 15.26
CA GLY A 91 -35.03 -6.49 14.40
C GLY A 91 -34.52 -5.07 14.23
N GLY A 92 -34.12 -4.45 15.35
CA GLY A 92 -33.81 -3.02 15.46
C GLY A 92 -33.04 -2.53 14.23
N ALA A 93 -33.57 -1.51 13.56
CA ALA A 93 -32.90 -0.87 12.44
C ALA A 93 -31.55 -0.33 12.95
N SER A 94 -30.51 -1.11 12.74
CA SER A 94 -29.16 -0.72 13.06
C SER A 94 -28.58 -0.12 11.80
N PHE A 95 -28.23 1.16 11.89
CA PHE A 95 -26.90 1.73 11.61
C PHE A 95 -27.04 3.10 10.95
N ALA A 96 -26.36 4.09 11.51
CA ALA A 96 -26.17 5.38 10.86
C ALA A 96 -25.44 5.15 9.52
N PRO A 97 -25.85 5.80 8.41
CA PRO A 97 -25.11 5.71 7.15
C PRO A 97 -23.68 6.18 7.40
N ARG A 98 -22.72 5.37 6.96
CA ARG A 98 -21.30 5.74 7.01
C ARG A 98 -20.96 6.47 5.73
N ASP A 99 -20.26 7.59 5.84
CA ASP A 99 -19.74 8.32 4.68
C ASP A 99 -18.41 7.72 4.20
N TRP A 100 -18.31 7.56 2.87
CA TRP A 100 -17.18 6.94 2.19
C TRP A 100 -16.37 8.03 1.51
N ILE A 101 -15.55 8.74 2.30
CA ILE A 101 -14.78 9.90 1.81
C ILE A 101 -13.41 9.43 1.31
N LEU A 102 -13.09 9.79 0.07
CA LEU A 102 -11.77 9.64 -0.52
C LEU A 102 -10.82 10.70 0.03
N LEU A 103 -9.74 10.26 0.69
CA LEU A 103 -8.71 11.18 1.18
C LEU A 103 -7.60 11.35 0.12
N PRO A 104 -7.08 12.59 -0.09
CA PRO A 104 -5.99 12.85 -1.01
C PRO A 104 -4.66 12.31 -0.49
N ILE A 105 -3.78 11.91 -1.40
CA ILE A 105 -2.42 11.47 -1.08
C ILE A 105 -1.53 12.69 -0.86
N SER A 106 -0.85 12.74 0.29
CA SER A 106 0.16 13.78 0.54
C SER A 106 1.51 13.40 -0.09
N PRO A 107 2.20 14.31 -0.80
CA PRO A 107 3.46 14.00 -1.48
C PRO A 107 4.59 13.66 -0.48
N LYS A 108 4.52 14.18 0.75
CA LYS A 108 5.52 13.96 1.81
C LYS A 108 5.68 12.49 2.19
N ALA A 109 4.59 11.70 2.15
CA ALA A 109 4.64 10.28 2.47
C ALA A 109 5.32 9.42 1.39
N LEU A 110 5.29 9.87 0.13
CA LEU A 110 5.93 9.16 -0.97
C LEU A 110 7.46 9.25 -0.84
N PHE A 111 7.99 10.43 -0.53
CA PHE A 111 9.43 10.64 -0.41
C PHE A 111 10.06 9.83 0.73
N THR A 112 9.36 9.70 1.85
CA THR A 112 9.85 8.94 3.02
C THR A 112 9.88 7.43 2.76
N PHE A 113 8.99 6.93 1.91
CA PHE A 113 8.92 5.51 1.57
C PHE A 113 10.13 5.06 0.72
N PHE A 114 10.49 5.83 -0.32
CA PHE A 114 11.63 5.50 -1.18
C PHE A 114 12.96 5.42 -0.43
N SER A 115 13.14 6.21 0.64
CA SER A 115 14.36 6.15 1.46
C SER A 115 14.48 4.86 2.29
N VAL A 116 13.39 4.10 2.49
CA VAL A 116 13.44 2.83 3.23
C VAL A 116 14.25 1.77 2.47
N THR A 117 14.25 1.79 1.13
CA THR A 117 14.91 0.76 0.32
C THR A 117 16.43 0.75 0.50
N THR A 118 17.03 1.89 0.82
CA THR A 118 18.48 2.02 1.04
C THR A 118 18.92 1.75 2.48
N SER A 119 17.97 1.46 3.37
CA SER A 119 18.20 1.25 4.79
C SER A 119 18.11 -0.23 5.18
N ASP A 120 18.74 -0.60 6.30
CA ASP A 120 18.69 -1.96 6.87
C ASP A 120 17.25 -2.44 7.17
N LEU A 121 16.29 -1.51 7.24
CA LEU A 121 14.87 -1.84 7.36
C LEU A 121 14.36 -2.65 6.17
N PHE A 122 14.98 -2.54 4.99
CA PHE A 122 14.59 -3.31 3.81
C PHE A 122 14.77 -4.82 4.00
N THR A 123 15.75 -5.25 4.81
CA THR A 123 15.88 -6.67 5.18
C THR A 123 14.82 -7.09 6.20
N SER A 124 14.41 -6.18 7.09
CA SER A 124 13.40 -6.46 8.12
C SER A 124 11.98 -6.68 7.58
N THR A 125 11.69 -6.25 6.33
CA THR A 125 10.39 -6.49 5.69
C THR A 125 10.19 -7.92 5.19
N GLY A 126 11.24 -8.75 5.23
CA GLY A 126 11.18 -10.17 4.85
C GLY A 126 11.59 -10.48 3.41
N HIS A 127 12.21 -9.52 2.71
CA HIS A 127 12.71 -9.75 1.35
C HIS A 127 14.05 -10.51 1.34
N ALA A 128 14.22 -11.45 0.41
CA ALA A 128 15.42 -12.27 0.27
C ALA A 128 16.51 -11.58 -0.59
N ILE A 129 17.28 -10.67 0.01
CA ILE A 129 18.18 -9.72 -0.70
C ILE A 129 19.67 -10.15 -0.69
N GLN A 130 20.01 -11.25 -0.02
CA GLN A 130 21.41 -11.63 0.27
C GLN A 130 22.30 -11.82 -0.97
N GLY A 131 21.72 -12.08 -2.15
CA GLY A 131 22.45 -12.27 -3.40
C GLY A 131 22.53 -11.02 -4.31
N ILE A 132 21.85 -9.93 -3.97
CA ILE A 132 21.76 -8.75 -4.84
C ILE A 132 23.07 -7.92 -4.75
N PRO A 133 23.64 -7.46 -5.88
CA PRO A 133 24.93 -6.78 -5.86
C PRO A 133 24.89 -5.38 -5.23
N GLU A 134 23.77 -4.67 -5.37
CA GLU A 134 23.54 -3.37 -4.72
C GLU A 134 22.06 -3.02 -4.58
N VAL A 135 21.77 -2.10 -3.66
CA VAL A 135 20.44 -1.54 -3.43
C VAL A 135 20.56 -0.01 -3.47
N PRO A 136 19.76 0.72 -4.28
CA PRO A 136 18.71 0.24 -5.19
C PRO A 136 19.28 -0.40 -6.46
N LEU A 137 18.66 -1.49 -6.94
CA LEU A 137 19.02 -2.14 -8.21
C LEU A 137 18.51 -1.30 -9.39
N VAL A 138 19.41 -0.80 -10.24
CA VAL A 138 19.08 -0.02 -11.44
C VAL A 138 19.41 -0.83 -12.69
N VAL A 139 18.46 -0.92 -13.62
CA VAL A 139 18.59 -1.73 -14.84
C VAL A 139 18.45 -0.83 -16.08
N GLU A 140 19.07 -1.23 -17.21
CA GLU A 140 18.97 -0.50 -18.48
C GLU A 140 17.52 -0.36 -19.01
N ASP A 141 17.24 0.77 -19.67
CA ASP A 141 15.92 1.09 -20.26
C ASP A 141 15.40 0.07 -21.28
N LYS A 142 16.29 -0.77 -21.84
CA LYS A 142 15.92 -1.83 -22.79
C LYS A 142 14.90 -2.81 -22.20
N VAL A 143 14.92 -2.98 -20.87
CA VAL A 143 13.96 -3.83 -20.14
C VAL A 143 12.52 -3.44 -20.38
N GLN A 144 12.24 -2.16 -20.63
CA GLN A 144 10.89 -1.66 -20.93
C GLN A 144 10.30 -2.29 -22.22
N SER A 145 11.14 -2.78 -23.13
CA SER A 145 10.72 -3.31 -24.43
C SER A 145 10.40 -4.82 -24.44
N HIS A 146 10.64 -5.55 -23.33
CA HIS A 146 10.36 -6.99 -23.27
C HIS A 146 8.87 -7.29 -23.42
N LYS A 147 8.57 -8.29 -24.24
CA LYS A 147 7.18 -8.70 -24.55
C LYS A 147 6.78 -10.02 -23.90
N LYS A 148 7.75 -10.88 -23.61
CA LYS A 148 7.51 -12.24 -23.12
C LYS A 148 7.88 -12.35 -21.64
N THR A 149 7.05 -13.05 -20.88
CA THR A 149 7.31 -13.36 -19.46
C THR A 149 8.58 -14.19 -19.27
N LYS A 150 8.95 -15.00 -20.26
CA LYS A 150 10.22 -15.75 -20.24
C LYS A 150 11.44 -14.83 -20.18
N GLU A 151 11.42 -13.71 -20.90
CA GLU A 151 12.49 -12.72 -20.88
C GLU A 151 12.54 -12.03 -19.51
N ALA A 152 11.38 -11.64 -18.95
CA ALA A 152 11.30 -11.06 -17.62
C ALA A 152 11.81 -11.99 -16.50
N VAL A 153 11.52 -13.29 -16.59
CA VAL A 153 12.04 -14.29 -15.64
C VAL A 153 13.55 -14.41 -15.74
N LEU A 154 14.13 -14.29 -16.94
CA LEU A 154 15.58 -14.28 -17.11
C LEU A 154 16.22 -13.05 -16.48
N LEU A 155 15.57 -11.88 -16.53
CA LEU A 155 16.00 -10.68 -15.81
C LEU A 155 15.92 -10.84 -14.28
N LEU A 156 14.97 -11.59 -13.76
CA LEU A 156 14.83 -11.76 -12.31
C LEU A 156 15.89 -12.72 -11.73
N LYS A 157 16.53 -13.52 -12.57
CA LYS A 157 17.69 -14.34 -12.19
C LYS A 157 18.95 -13.53 -11.85
N LEU A 158 18.87 -12.19 -11.89
CA LEU A 158 19.84 -11.26 -11.31
C LEU A 158 19.86 -11.29 -9.77
N ASN A 159 19.81 -12.49 -9.19
CA ASN A 159 19.76 -12.74 -7.75
C ASN A 159 18.55 -12.11 -7.02
N ALA A 160 17.51 -11.73 -7.75
CA ALA A 160 16.20 -11.32 -7.20
C ALA A 160 15.16 -12.46 -7.24
N TRP A 161 15.48 -13.59 -7.88
CA TRP A 161 14.56 -14.72 -8.03
C TRP A 161 14.19 -15.40 -6.71
N SER A 162 15.05 -15.33 -5.69
CA SER A 162 14.77 -15.91 -4.37
C SER A 162 13.63 -15.23 -3.61
N ASP A 163 13.21 -14.04 -4.04
CA ASP A 163 12.18 -13.23 -3.38
C ASP A 163 10.77 -13.41 -3.98
N ILE A 164 10.67 -14.17 -5.07
CA ILE A 164 9.41 -14.46 -5.82
C ILE A 164 8.89 -15.84 -5.41
#